data_AF-A0A4S3LGJ6-F1
#
_entry.id   AF-A0A4S3LGJ6-F1
#
_cell.length_a   1.000
_cell.length_b   1.000
_cell.length_c   1.000
_cell.angle_alpha   90.00
_cell.angle_beta   90.00
_cell.angle_gamma   90.00
#
_symmetry.space_group_name_H-M   'P 1'
#
loop_
_entity.id
_entity.type
_entity.pdbx_description
1 polymer ?
#
loop_
_entity_poly.entity_id
_entity_poly.type
_entity_poly.pdbx_seq_one_letter_code
_entity_poly.pdbx_strand_id
1 'polypeptide(L)'
;MNKCTNLRQQFIDALFTQHGRCSCRQLTTVFGINKSTAALDMKAYAQRNRQVAYSYTHGSYMRRSKFQPVPALLKQPADNFLQMVSAVFEVPDLSIERNLIPLPRGGIDSERQQ
;
A
#
# COMPACT_ATOMS: atom_id res chain seq x y z
N MET A 1 -13.03 7.46 -18.34
CA MET A 1 -12.27 6.93 -17.18
C MET A 1 -13.27 6.52 -16.10
N ASN A 2 -13.33 5.25 -15.70
CA ASN A 2 -14.30 4.77 -14.70
C ASN A 2 -14.09 5.46 -13.34
N LYS A 3 -15.16 5.97 -12.73
CA LYS A 3 -15.12 6.72 -11.45
C LYS A 3 -14.46 5.92 -10.32
N CYS A 4 -14.70 4.62 -10.25
CA CYS A 4 -14.11 3.74 -9.22
C CYS A 4 -12.59 3.58 -9.33
N THR A 5 -12.02 3.63 -10.54
CA THR A 5 -10.57 3.59 -10.72
C THR A 5 -9.92 4.88 -10.18
N ASN A 6 -10.64 6.00 -10.22
CA ASN A 6 -10.12 7.27 -9.70
C ASN A 6 -10.01 7.24 -8.17
N LEU A 7 -11.04 6.76 -7.46
CA LEU A 7 -11.02 6.68 -5.99
C LEU A 7 -9.87 5.80 -5.47
N ARG A 8 -9.62 4.64 -6.09
CA ARG A 8 -8.52 3.74 -5.68
C ARG A 8 -7.15 4.36 -5.93
N GLN A 9 -6.97 5.08 -7.03
CA GLN A 9 -5.72 5.80 -7.29
C GLN A 9 -5.50 6.94 -6.28
N GLN A 10 -6.56 7.67 -5.90
CA GLN A 10 -6.48 8.68 -4.82
C GLN A 10 -6.08 8.06 -3.49
N PHE A 11 -6.67 6.92 -3.13
CA PHE A 11 -6.31 6.21 -1.92
C PHE A 11 -4.84 5.76 -1.90
N ILE A 12 -4.33 5.24 -3.02
CA ILE A 12 -2.91 4.87 -3.15
C ILE A 12 -2.00 6.10 -2.95
N ASP A 13 -2.32 7.23 -3.58
CA ASP A 13 -1.57 8.47 -3.46
C ASP A 13 -1.55 9.00 -2.02
N ALA A 14 -2.69 8.91 -1.33
CA ALA A 14 -2.82 9.31 0.06
C ALA A 14 -1.97 8.42 0.99
N LEU A 15 -1.99 7.09 0.80
CA LEU A 15 -1.18 6.15 1.57
C LEU A 15 0.34 6.41 1.38
N PHE A 16 0.79 6.69 0.16
CA PHE A 16 2.19 7.05 -0.05
C PHE A 16 2.56 8.41 0.55
N THR A 17 1.65 9.38 0.47
CA THR A 17 1.86 10.71 1.06
C THR A 17 2.00 10.61 2.57
N GLN A 18 1.08 9.90 3.22
CA GLN A 18 0.99 9.81 4.68
C GLN A 18 1.93 8.78 5.31
N HIS A 19 2.00 7.58 4.74
CA HIS A 19 2.71 6.45 5.34
C HIS A 19 3.96 6.02 4.57
N GLY A 20 4.17 6.55 3.37
CA GLY A 20 5.33 6.21 2.53
C GLY A 20 5.30 4.81 1.91
N ARG A 21 4.23 4.04 2.12
CA ARG A 21 4.07 2.69 1.57
C ARG A 21 2.60 2.36 1.32
N CYS A 22 2.37 1.40 0.44
CA CYS A 22 1.05 0.84 0.16
C CYS A 22 1.20 -0.63 -0.25
N SER A 23 0.38 -1.51 0.32
CA SER A 23 0.33 -2.94 -0.01
C SER A 23 -0.94 -3.28 -0.78
N CYS A 24 -0.90 -4.33 -1.60
CA CYS A 24 -2.11 -4.82 -2.27
C CYS A 24 -3.17 -5.26 -1.25
N ARG A 25 -2.77 -5.73 -0.06
CA ARG A 25 -3.68 -6.14 1.00
C ARG A 25 -4.54 -4.98 1.48
N GLN A 26 -3.97 -3.79 1.66
CA GLN A 26 -4.74 -2.60 2.04
C GLN A 26 -5.85 -2.30 1.02
N LEU A 27 -5.55 -2.39 -0.28
CA LEU A 27 -6.54 -2.20 -1.34
C LEU A 27 -7.63 -3.28 -1.33
N THR A 28 -7.26 -4.55 -1.18
CA THR A 28 -8.25 -5.64 -1.13
C THR A 28 -9.15 -5.54 0.09
N THR A 29 -8.60 -5.12 1.24
CA THR A 29 -9.35 -4.94 2.48
C THR A 29 -10.33 -3.77 2.40
N VAL A 30 -9.85 -2.60 1.93
CA VAL A 30 -10.67 -1.37 1.89
C VAL A 30 -11.76 -1.46 0.81
N PHE A 31 -11.41 -1.96 -0.38
CA PHE A 31 -12.31 -1.91 -1.54
C PHE A 31 -12.99 -3.25 -1.87
N GLY A 32 -12.72 -4.32 -1.12
CA GLY A 32 -13.29 -5.64 -1.39
C GLY A 32 -12.90 -6.23 -2.76
N ILE A 33 -11.81 -5.75 -3.36
CA ILE A 33 -11.35 -6.20 -4.67
C ILE A 33 -10.42 -7.41 -4.55
N ASN A 34 -10.27 -8.18 -5.63
CA ASN A 34 -9.31 -9.28 -5.66
C ASN A 34 -7.85 -8.78 -5.79
N LYS A 35 -6.90 -9.67 -5.45
CA LYS A 35 -5.46 -9.37 -5.46
C LYS A 35 -4.94 -8.96 -6.85
N SER A 36 -5.47 -9.54 -7.93
CA SER A 36 -5.06 -9.19 -9.30
C SER A 36 -5.46 -7.77 -9.65
N THR A 37 -6.68 -7.34 -9.31
CA THR A 37 -7.13 -5.95 -9.49
C THR A 37 -6.29 -4.98 -8.67
N ALA A 38 -6.04 -5.30 -7.40
CA ALA A 38 -5.17 -4.47 -6.55
C ALA A 38 -3.75 -4.34 -7.13
N ALA A 39 -3.18 -5.44 -7.65
CA ALA A 39 -1.87 -5.41 -8.30
C ALA A 39 -1.85 -4.56 -9.57
N LEU A 40 -2.92 -4.59 -10.37
CA LEU A 40 -3.07 -3.74 -11.55
C LEU A 40 -3.17 -2.25 -11.17
N ASP A 41 -3.94 -1.92 -10.12
CA ASP A 41 -4.05 -0.55 -9.62
C ASP A 41 -2.69 -0.02 -9.11
N MET A 42 -1.93 -0.85 -8.38
CA MET A 42 -0.57 -0.49 -7.92
C MET A 42 0.41 -0.30 -9.08
N LYS A 43 0.38 -1.18 -10.08
CA LYS A 43 1.20 -1.04 -11.29
C LYS A 43 0.85 0.23 -12.06
N ALA A 44 -0.44 0.53 -12.23
CA ALA A 44 -0.90 1.74 -12.90
C ALA A 44 -0.45 3.01 -12.17
N TYR A 45 -0.49 3.00 -10.84
CA TYR A 45 0.02 4.11 -10.03
C TYR A 45 1.55 4.26 -10.20
N ALA A 46 2.30 3.17 -10.09
CA ALA A 46 3.77 3.19 -10.24
C ALA A 46 4.23 3.65 -11.64
N GLN A 47 3.42 3.41 -12.68
CA GLN A 47 3.66 3.95 -14.02
C GLN A 47 3.52 5.48 -14.08
N ARG A 48 2.59 6.07 -13.30
CA ARG A 48 2.40 7.52 -13.19
C ARG A 48 3.44 8.17 -12.30
N ASN A 49 3.84 7.49 -11.23
CA ASN A 49 4.81 7.97 -10.26
C ASN A 49 6.00 7.03 -10.15
N ARG A 50 7.03 7.30 -10.96
CA ARG A 50 8.27 6.49 -11.01
C ARG A 50 9.09 6.54 -9.71
N GLN A 51 8.70 7.37 -8.74
CA GLN A 51 9.30 7.42 -7.41
C GLN A 51 8.67 6.41 -6.44
N VAL A 52 7.83 5.50 -6.92
CA VAL A 52 7.33 4.36 -6.17
C VAL A 52 7.86 3.07 -6.79
N ALA A 53 8.30 2.14 -5.95
CA ALA A 53 8.81 0.85 -6.37
C ALA A 53 8.37 -0.26 -5.41
N TYR A 54 8.28 -1.48 -5.92
CA TYR A 54 7.99 -2.65 -5.10
C TYR A 54 9.22 -3.05 -4.28
N SER A 55 9.05 -3.20 -2.96
CA SER A 55 10.05 -3.75 -2.05
C SER A 55 9.74 -5.21 -1.76
N TYR A 56 10.57 -6.12 -2.27
CA TYR A 56 10.44 -7.56 -1.97
C TYR A 56 10.67 -7.86 -0.48
N THR A 57 11.51 -7.08 0.19
CA THR A 57 11.80 -7.21 1.63
C THR A 57 10.56 -6.96 2.49
N HIS A 58 9.76 -5.95 2.15
CA HIS A 58 8.58 -5.56 2.93
C HIS A 58 7.27 -6.11 2.35
N GLY A 59 7.30 -6.74 1.18
CA GLY A 59 6.10 -7.21 0.49
C GLY A 59 5.13 -6.09 0.11
N SER A 60 5.61 -4.85 -0.01
CA SER A 60 4.80 -3.66 -0.25
C SER A 60 5.47 -2.75 -1.26
N TYR A 61 4.69 -1.86 -1.89
CA TYR A 61 5.27 -0.74 -2.61
C TYR A 61 5.69 0.34 -1.62
N MET A 62 6.81 0.98 -1.89
CA MET A 62 7.38 2.05 -1.07
C MET A 62 7.72 3.25 -1.94
N ARG A 63 7.59 4.45 -1.34
CA ARG A 63 8.07 5.68 -1.97
C ARG A 63 9.59 5.82 -1.82
N ARG A 64 10.21 6.46 -2.81
CA ARG A 64 11.62 6.86 -2.82
C ARG A 64 11.77 8.27 -2.23
N SER A 65 13.01 8.67 -1.94
CA SER A 65 13.32 9.97 -1.33
C SER A 65 12.83 11.19 -2.14
N LYS A 66 12.76 11.08 -3.47
CA LYS A 66 12.29 12.14 -4.38
C LYS A 66 10.79 12.09 -4.65
N PHE A 67 10.03 11.31 -3.88
CA PHE A 67 8.59 11.18 -4.08
C PHE A 67 7.88 12.53 -4.00
N GLN A 68 7.00 12.74 -4.98
CA GLN A 68 6.01 13.80 -4.98
C GLN A 68 4.65 13.14 -5.28
N PRO A 69 3.57 13.53 -4.61
CA PRO A 69 2.23 13.03 -4.93
C PRO A 69 1.87 13.37 -6.37
N VAL A 70 0.99 12.56 -6.98
CA VAL A 70 0.58 12.82 -8.37
C VAL A 70 -0.30 14.08 -8.40
N PRO A 71 0.08 15.12 -9.18
CA PRO A 71 -0.68 16.36 -9.21
C PRO A 71 -2.15 16.15 -9.57
N ALA A 72 -3.04 16.87 -8.89
CA ALA A 72 -4.49 16.84 -9.06
C ALA A 72 -5.16 15.47 -8.77
N LEU A 73 -4.42 14.47 -8.29
CA LEU A 73 -5.03 13.21 -7.86
C LEU A 73 -5.77 13.41 -6.55
N LEU A 74 -5.08 13.94 -5.52
CA LEU A 74 -5.71 14.38 -4.28
C LEU A 74 -6.21 15.82 -4.41
N LYS A 75 -7.49 16.03 -4.08
CA LYS A 75 -8.13 17.37 -4.00
C LYS A 75 -8.15 17.94 -2.58
N GLN A 76 -7.76 17.14 -1.60
CA GLN A 76 -7.76 17.48 -0.19
C GLN A 76 -6.53 16.85 0.48
N PRO A 77 -6.15 17.27 1.70
CA PRO A 77 -5.07 16.65 2.46
C PRO A 77 -5.22 15.12 2.56
N ALA A 78 -4.08 14.42 2.49
CA ALA A 78 -4.06 12.96 2.44
C ALA A 78 -4.65 12.31 3.70
N ASP A 79 -4.37 12.87 4.87
CA ASP A 79 -4.94 12.46 6.15
C ASP A 79 -6.46 12.61 6.18
N ASN A 80 -7.01 13.75 5.75
CA ASN A 80 -8.45 13.99 5.66
C ASN A 80 -9.11 12.99 4.71
N PHE A 81 -8.49 12.73 3.56
CA PHE A 81 -9.00 11.75 2.61
C PHE A 81 -9.03 10.34 3.21
N LEU A 82 -7.96 9.93 3.89
CA LEU A 82 -7.89 8.61 4.53
C LEU A 82 -8.93 8.48 5.64
N GLN A 83 -9.14 9.50 6.47
CA GLN A 83 -10.19 9.51 7.49
C GLN A 83 -11.59 9.34 6.87
N MET A 84 -11.87 10.03 5.76
CA MET A 84 -13.15 9.88 5.04
C MET A 84 -13.33 8.47 4.48
N VAL A 85 -12.30 7.88 3.87
CA VAL A 85 -12.37 6.51 3.35
C VAL A 85 -12.55 5.51 4.50
N SER A 86 -11.82 5.66 5.59
CA SER A 86 -11.97 4.81 6.78
C SER A 86 -13.38 4.88 7.38
N ALA A 87 -14.00 6.06 7.40
CA ALA A 87 -15.37 6.23 7.88
C ALA A 87 -16.41 5.58 6.95
N VAL A 88 -16.23 5.65 5.63
CA VAL A 88 -17.17 5.09 4.65
C VAL A 88 -17.07 3.57 4.54
N PHE A 89 -15.86 3.02 4.66
CA PHE A 89 -15.60 1.59 4.46
C PHE A 89 -15.38 0.82 5.78
N GLU A 90 -15.63 1.45 6.93
CA GLU A 90 -15.48 0.86 8.28
C GLU A 90 -14.15 0.11 8.49
N VAL A 91 -13.08 0.65 7.92
CA VAL A 91 -11.79 -0.06 7.85
C VAL A 91 -11.07 0.06 9.21
N PRO A 92 -10.62 -1.04 9.83
CA PRO A 92 -9.78 -0.94 11.02
C PRO A 92 -8.49 -0.19 10.71
N ASP A 93 -7.99 0.52 11.73
CA ASP A 93 -6.87 1.45 11.66
C ASP A 93 -5.76 1.03 10.66
N LEU A 94 -5.62 1.82 9.59
CA LEU A 94 -4.64 1.60 8.51
C LEU A 94 -3.20 1.83 8.95
N SER A 95 -2.98 2.33 10.18
CA SER A 95 -1.67 2.53 10.77
C SER A 95 -1.00 1.23 11.26
N ILE A 96 -1.74 0.11 11.29
CA ILE A 96 -1.25 -1.21 11.71
C ILE A 96 -0.47 -1.91 10.58
N GLU A 97 0.68 -1.37 10.25
CA GLU A 97 1.82 -2.20 9.84
C GLU A 97 3.08 -1.84 10.65
N ARG A 98 2.89 -1.36 11.89
CA ARG A 98 3.98 -1.29 12.87
C ARG A 98 4.05 -2.67 13.55
N ASN A 99 5.20 -3.33 13.41
CA ASN A 99 5.51 -4.68 13.92
C ASN A 99 5.13 -5.84 13.00
N LEU A 100 5.76 -5.90 11.82
CA LEU A 100 6.23 -7.21 11.36
C LEU A 100 7.38 -7.60 12.28
N ILE A 101 7.10 -8.45 13.27
CA ILE A 101 8.15 -9.15 14.03
C ILE A 101 9.05 -9.83 12.99
N PRO A 102 10.38 -9.63 13.02
CA PRO A 102 11.26 -10.43 12.17
C PRO A 102 11.07 -11.89 12.57
N LEU A 103 10.63 -12.72 11.62
CA LEU A 103 10.71 -14.17 11.78
C LEU A 103 12.15 -14.49 12.19
N PRO A 104 12.38 -15.25 13.28
CA PRO A 104 13.74 -15.56 13.72
C PRO A 104 14.47 -16.27 12.58
N ARG A 105 15.49 -15.60 12.03
CA ARG A 105 16.55 -16.27 11.28
C ARG A 105 17.46 -16.92 12.30
N GLY A 106 17.20 -18.19 12.63
CA GLY A 106 18.04 -18.92 13.58
C GLY A 106 17.56 -20.34 13.81
N GLY A 107 18.24 -21.29 13.18
CA GLY A 107 18.03 -22.73 13.29
C GLY A 107 18.99 -23.46 12.35
N ILE A 108 20.28 -23.24 12.60
CA ILE A 108 21.40 -24.02 12.05
C ILE A 108 21.32 -25.45 12.57
N ASP A 109 21.53 -26.41 11.67
CA ASP A 109 22.11 -27.74 11.81
C ASP A 109 21.90 -28.54 13.12
N SER A 110 21.15 -29.64 13.00
CA SER A 110 21.19 -30.88 13.81
C SER A 110 20.01 -31.75 13.31
N GLU A 111 20.11 -32.97 12.78
CA GLU A 111 21.03 -34.07 13.01
C GLU A 111 21.12 -34.99 11.77
N ARG A 112 22.33 -35.52 11.57
CA ARG A 112 22.61 -36.75 10.83
C ARG A 112 21.99 -37.95 11.58
N GLN A 113 21.68 -38.99 10.80
CA GLN A 113 21.55 -40.40 11.21
C GLN A 113 20.33 -40.78 12.08
N GLN A 114 19.39 -41.51 11.50
CA GLN A 114 19.27 -42.97 11.66
C GLN A 114 18.37 -43.56 10.56
#